data_AF-A0A2R4P1V3-F1
#
_entry.id   AF-A0A2R4P1V3-F1
#
_cell.length_a   1.000
_cell.length_b   1.000
_cell.length_c   1.000
_cell.angle_alpha   90.00
_cell.angle_beta   90.00
_cell.angle_gamma   90.00
#
_symmetry.space_group_name_H-M   'P 1'
#
loop_
_entity.id
_entity.type
_entity.pdbx_description
1 polymer ?
#
loop_
_entity_poly.entity_id
_entity_poly.type
_entity_poly.pdbx_seq_one_letter_code
_entity_poly.pdbx_strand_id
1 'polypeptide(L)'
;MLIGSRDSDGSSETRTITVAHNIFDNCAQRLPMARNAKVHVYNNFYDSKDGFYDQKYAIGVRFGSLVYAQNNYFTNGVKISYKCNKGTIFESGNIDLSKKGSVCEKLDKPPFEPPYKFKLTLASNVQNEVNKNAGTGKLAVIK
;
A
#
# COMPACT_ATOMS: atom_id res chain seq x y z
N MET A 1 -9.40 -2.79 -2.32
CA MET A 1 -9.55 -2.40 -0.91
C MET A 1 -9.79 -0.88 -0.77
N LEU A 2 -11.02 -0.48 -0.45
CA LEU A 2 -11.37 0.91 -0.15
C LEU A 2 -11.41 1.13 1.37
N ILE A 3 -10.73 2.18 1.84
CA ILE A 3 -10.71 2.60 3.25
C ILE A 3 -11.25 4.04 3.30
N GLY A 4 -12.43 4.23 3.89
CA GLY A 4 -13.12 5.52 3.91
C GLY A 4 -13.90 5.80 2.62
N SER A 5 -15.23 5.81 2.78
CA SER A 5 -16.16 5.79 1.64
C SER A 5 -16.33 7.15 0.98
N ARG A 6 -16.22 8.24 1.78
CA ARG A 6 -16.44 9.63 1.36
C ARG A 6 -15.38 10.55 1.99
N ASP A 7 -15.19 11.72 1.40
CA ASP A 7 -14.23 12.72 1.90
C ASP A 7 -14.61 13.25 3.30
N SER A 8 -15.91 13.29 3.62
CA SER A 8 -16.43 13.69 4.93
C SER A 8 -16.57 12.55 5.95
N ASP A 9 -16.18 11.32 5.59
CA ASP A 9 -16.43 10.12 6.40
C ASP A 9 -15.19 9.72 7.22
N GLY A 10 -15.39 9.57 8.53
CA GLY A 10 -14.38 9.11 9.48
C GLY A 10 -13.29 10.13 9.81
N SER A 11 -12.28 9.69 10.55
CA SER A 11 -11.15 10.51 10.99
C SER A 11 -9.87 9.66 11.05
N SER A 12 -8.73 10.26 10.68
CA SER A 12 -7.41 9.65 10.83
C SER A 12 -7.04 9.35 12.29
N GLU A 13 -7.73 9.95 13.25
CA GLU A 13 -7.49 9.69 14.67
C GLU A 13 -8.05 8.35 15.14
N THR A 14 -9.12 7.86 14.52
CA THR A 14 -9.77 6.60 14.93
C THR A 14 -9.63 5.49 13.91
N ARG A 15 -9.40 5.83 12.64
CA ARG A 15 -9.29 4.86 11.54
C ARG A 15 -7.82 4.54 11.27
N THR A 16 -7.31 3.51 11.93
CA THR A 16 -5.92 3.04 11.80
C THR A 16 -5.87 1.65 11.16
N ILE A 17 -5.23 1.50 10.01
CA ILE A 17 -5.14 0.23 9.27
C ILE A 17 -3.68 -0.10 8.96
N THR A 18 -3.36 -1.39 9.02
CA THR A 18 -2.10 -1.94 8.49
C THR A 18 -2.40 -2.82 7.29
N VAL A 19 -1.68 -2.62 6.19
CA VAL A 19 -1.70 -3.51 5.02
C VAL A 19 -0.28 -4.03 4.83
N ALA A 20 -0.05 -5.30 5.16
CA ALA A 20 1.29 -5.87 5.12
C ALA A 20 1.35 -7.31 4.61
N HIS A 21 2.46 -7.65 3.96
CA HIS A 21 2.75 -8.99 3.42
C HIS A 21 1.67 -9.55 2.49
N ASN A 22 0.95 -8.68 1.76
CA ASN A 22 -0.06 -9.08 0.78
C ASN A 22 0.53 -9.24 -0.62
N ILE A 23 -0.11 -10.09 -1.42
CA ILE A 23 0.06 -10.16 -2.87
C ILE A 23 -1.13 -9.46 -3.53
N PHE A 24 -0.84 -8.48 -4.38
CA PHE A 24 -1.82 -7.91 -5.29
C PHE A 24 -1.41 -8.22 -6.74
N ASP A 25 -1.93 -9.34 -7.25
CA ASP A 25 -1.69 -9.83 -8.61
C ASP A 25 -2.87 -9.49 -9.53
N ASN A 26 -2.60 -8.89 -10.69
CA ASN A 26 -3.57 -8.47 -11.71
C ASN A 26 -4.77 -7.70 -11.16
N CYS A 27 -4.52 -6.87 -10.14
CA CYS A 27 -5.54 -6.00 -9.56
C CYS A 27 -5.53 -4.61 -10.24
N ALA A 28 -6.71 -4.11 -10.58
CA ALA A 28 -6.86 -2.83 -11.30
C ALA A 28 -6.55 -1.59 -10.44
N GLN A 29 -7.15 -1.51 -9.24
CA GLN A 29 -7.04 -0.31 -8.40
C GLN A 29 -7.32 -0.51 -6.90
N ARG A 30 -6.90 0.49 -6.10
CA ARG A 30 -7.24 0.64 -4.66
C ARG A 30 -6.63 -0.47 -3.80
N LEU A 31 -5.31 -0.49 -3.70
CA LEU A 31 -4.53 -1.57 -3.09
C LEU A 31 -3.63 -1.10 -1.92
N PRO A 32 -4.10 -0.34 -0.92
CA PRO A 32 -5.45 0.18 -0.72
C PRO A 32 -5.64 1.59 -1.32
N MET A 33 -6.85 2.13 -1.24
CA MET A 33 -7.08 3.58 -1.33
C MET A 33 -7.71 4.06 -0.04
N ALA A 34 -7.19 5.16 0.52
CA ALA A 34 -7.54 5.60 1.86
C ALA A 34 -8.03 7.05 1.91
N ARG A 35 -9.02 7.30 2.76
CA ARG A 35 -9.49 8.61 3.22
C ARG A 35 -9.62 8.64 4.73
N ASN A 36 -9.27 9.78 5.33
CA ASN A 36 -9.38 10.05 6.78
C ASN A 36 -8.92 8.84 7.59
N ALA A 37 -7.69 8.39 7.34
CA ALA A 37 -7.15 7.16 7.92
C ALA A 37 -5.63 7.24 8.07
N LYS A 38 -5.09 6.70 9.16
CA LYS A 38 -3.67 6.33 9.28
C LYS A 38 -3.50 4.95 8.65
N VAL A 39 -2.71 4.85 7.59
CA VAL A 39 -2.50 3.59 6.88
C VAL A 39 -1.01 3.30 6.78
N HIS A 40 -0.57 2.28 7.51
CA HIS A 40 0.78 1.75 7.38
C HIS A 40 0.76 0.62 6.34
N VAL A 41 1.46 0.82 5.23
CA VAL A 41 1.52 -0.10 4.09
C VAL A 41 2.95 -0.59 3.93
N TYR A 42 3.26 -1.82 4.30
CA TYR A 42 4.64 -2.32 4.20
C TYR A 42 4.79 -3.74 3.69
N ASN A 43 5.91 -4.03 3.01
CA ASN A 43 6.23 -5.36 2.47
C ASN A 43 5.11 -6.03 1.68
N ASN A 44 4.33 -5.27 0.91
CA ASN A 44 3.38 -5.83 -0.05
C ASN A 44 4.02 -5.92 -1.43
N PHE A 45 3.61 -6.93 -2.19
CA PHE A 45 4.00 -7.14 -3.57
C PHE A 45 2.86 -6.74 -4.51
N TYR A 46 3.19 -5.98 -5.55
CA TYR A 46 2.24 -5.47 -6.54
C TYR A 46 2.73 -5.84 -7.95
N ASP A 47 1.97 -6.70 -8.63
CA ASP A 47 2.18 -7.00 -10.04
C ASP A 47 0.84 -6.89 -10.78
N SER A 48 0.82 -6.13 -11.86
CA SER A 48 -0.37 -6.01 -12.69
C SER A 48 0.08 -5.88 -14.13
N LYS A 49 -0.42 -6.77 -14.99
CA LYS A 49 -0.08 -6.84 -16.42
C LYS A 49 -1.28 -6.40 -17.25
N ASP A 50 -1.02 -5.92 -18.47
CA ASP A 50 -2.11 -5.57 -19.37
C ASP A 50 -2.90 -6.85 -19.70
N GLY A 51 -4.22 -6.78 -19.65
CA GLY A 51 -5.09 -7.96 -19.73
C GLY A 51 -6.53 -7.61 -19.42
N PHE A 52 -7.28 -8.54 -18.82
CA PHE A 52 -8.69 -8.36 -18.51
C PHE A 52 -8.97 -7.20 -17.52
N TYR A 53 -8.02 -6.90 -16.64
CA TYR A 53 -8.14 -5.83 -15.65
C TYR A 53 -7.31 -4.61 -16.05
N ASP A 54 -7.98 -3.49 -16.32
CA ASP A 54 -7.32 -2.22 -16.61
C ASP A 54 -6.43 -1.79 -15.44
N GLN A 55 -5.14 -1.64 -15.69
CA GLN A 55 -4.19 -1.08 -14.74
C GLN A 55 -4.52 0.38 -14.42
N LYS A 56 -4.69 0.73 -13.14
CA LYS A 56 -4.87 2.12 -12.71
C LYS A 56 -3.85 2.54 -11.65
N TYR A 57 -3.99 2.05 -10.42
CA TYR A 57 -3.09 2.42 -9.32
C TYR A 57 -3.17 1.46 -8.13
N ALA A 58 -2.07 1.28 -7.41
CA ALA A 58 -2.01 0.52 -6.17
C ALA A 58 -2.43 1.40 -4.98
N ILE A 59 -1.48 2.09 -4.35
CA ILE A 59 -1.73 2.87 -3.14
C ILE A 59 -2.36 4.21 -3.50
N GLY A 60 -3.62 4.43 -3.12
CA GLY A 60 -4.35 5.68 -3.35
C GLY A 60 -4.33 6.60 -2.13
N VAL A 61 -3.56 7.69 -2.20
CA VAL A 61 -3.53 8.76 -1.19
C VAL A 61 -4.64 9.77 -1.51
N ARG A 62 -5.63 9.92 -0.63
CA ARG A 62 -6.82 10.77 -0.85
C ARG A 62 -7.12 11.62 0.40
N PHE A 63 -8.30 12.21 0.45
CA PHE A 63 -8.69 13.21 1.45
C PHE A 63 -8.39 12.74 2.89
N GLY A 64 -7.61 13.52 3.64
CA GLY A 64 -7.26 13.30 5.05
C GLY A 64 -6.50 12.00 5.35
N SER A 65 -6.00 11.28 4.34
CA SER A 65 -5.21 10.06 4.58
C SER A 65 -3.78 10.40 5.00
N LEU A 66 -3.28 9.73 6.03
CA LEU A 66 -1.88 9.73 6.44
C LEU A 66 -1.30 8.36 6.07
N VAL A 67 -0.55 8.30 4.97
CA VAL A 67 0.01 7.03 4.47
C VAL A 67 1.49 6.93 4.83
N TYR A 68 1.88 5.81 5.43
CA TYR A 68 3.27 5.44 5.64
C TYR A 68 3.56 4.18 4.82
N ALA A 69 4.31 4.32 3.72
CA ALA A 69 4.55 3.23 2.77
C ALA A 69 6.01 2.77 2.76
N GLN A 70 6.30 1.57 3.28
CA GLN A 70 7.67 1.08 3.47
C GLN A 70 7.98 -0.24 2.77
N ASN A 71 9.14 -0.32 2.11
CA ASN A 71 9.67 -1.54 1.52
C ASN A 71 8.63 -2.37 0.73
N ASN A 72 7.74 -1.71 0.00
CA ASN A 72 6.82 -2.34 -0.94
C ASN A 72 7.53 -2.57 -2.27
N TYR A 73 7.09 -3.57 -3.02
CA TYR A 73 7.69 -3.92 -4.30
C TYR A 73 6.67 -3.89 -5.43
N PHE A 74 6.82 -2.96 -6.35
CA PHE A 74 5.97 -2.78 -7.54
C PHE A 74 6.74 -3.21 -8.77
N THR A 75 6.28 -4.25 -9.46
CA THR A 75 6.93 -4.75 -10.69
C THR A 75 6.33 -4.15 -11.93
N ASN A 76 4.99 -4.21 -12.09
CA ASN A 76 4.31 -3.75 -13.30
C ASN A 76 2.97 -3.07 -13.00
N GLY A 77 2.63 -2.13 -13.89
CA GLY A 77 1.26 -1.67 -14.16
C GLY A 77 0.59 -0.78 -13.12
N VAL A 78 0.73 -1.07 -11.84
CA VAL A 78 0.15 -0.31 -10.73
C VAL A 78 1.22 0.31 -9.84
N LYS A 79 0.91 1.49 -9.33
CA LYS A 79 1.83 2.35 -8.58
C LYS A 79 1.15 3.11 -7.46
N ILE A 80 1.91 3.89 -6.70
CA ILE A 80 1.35 4.90 -5.80
C ILE A 80 0.71 6.04 -6.62
N SER A 81 -0.56 6.32 -6.34
CA SER A 81 -1.33 7.41 -6.93
C SER A 81 -1.71 8.40 -5.83
N TYR A 82 -1.22 9.63 -5.99
CA TYR A 82 -1.44 10.68 -5.01
C TYR A 82 -2.20 11.84 -5.64
N LYS A 83 -3.33 12.23 -5.01
CA LYS A 83 -4.00 13.49 -5.27
C LYS A 83 -3.38 14.57 -4.39
N CYS A 84 -2.57 15.46 -4.99
CA CYS A 84 -1.87 16.50 -4.25
C CYS A 84 -2.86 17.35 -3.41
N ASN A 85 -2.41 17.87 -2.27
CA ASN A 85 -3.21 18.71 -1.36
C ASN A 85 -4.47 18.04 -0.78
N LYS A 86 -4.56 16.70 -0.81
CA LYS A 86 -5.69 15.96 -0.24
C LYS A 86 -5.31 15.04 0.91
N GLY A 87 -4.15 14.42 0.86
CA GLY A 87 -3.62 13.57 1.94
C GLY A 87 -2.11 13.70 1.99
N THR A 88 -1.45 12.92 2.83
CA THR A 88 0.01 12.90 2.92
C THR A 88 0.54 11.49 2.78
N ILE A 89 1.79 11.40 2.33
CA ILE A 89 2.50 10.14 2.25
C ILE A 89 3.96 10.34 2.64
N PHE A 90 4.49 9.41 3.45
CA PHE A 90 5.91 9.19 3.62
C PHE A 90 6.28 7.83 3.03
N GLU A 91 7.35 7.78 2.25
CA GLU A 91 7.83 6.58 1.57
C GLU A 91 9.27 6.28 1.96
N SER A 92 9.59 5.02 2.24
CA SER A 92 10.97 4.60 2.53
C SER A 92 11.25 3.20 1.98
N GLY A 93 12.32 3.03 1.21
CA GLY A 93 12.81 1.72 0.77
C GLY A 93 11.90 0.94 -0.19
N ASN A 94 10.84 1.55 -0.73
CA ASN A 94 10.03 0.95 -1.79
C ASN A 94 10.87 0.78 -3.07
N ILE A 95 10.65 -0.30 -3.81
CA ILE A 95 11.15 -0.45 -5.19
C ILE A 95 9.95 -0.33 -6.13
N ASP A 96 10.01 0.63 -7.06
CA ASP A 96 8.98 0.83 -8.08
C ASP A 96 9.60 0.70 -9.49
N LEU A 97 9.35 -0.45 -10.12
CA LEU A 97 9.78 -0.75 -11.49
C LEU A 97 8.68 -0.43 -12.52
N SER A 98 7.49 0.01 -12.09
CA SER A 98 6.32 0.20 -12.94
C SER A 98 6.45 1.39 -13.91
N LYS A 99 7.46 2.25 -13.73
CA LYS A 99 7.81 3.46 -14.53
C LYS A 99 6.68 4.48 -14.72
N LYS A 100 5.56 4.30 -14.04
CA LYS A 100 4.47 5.26 -13.98
C LYS A 100 4.66 5.93 -12.61
N GLY A 101 4.79 7.25 -12.51
CA GLY A 101 4.92 7.98 -11.22
C GLY A 101 3.88 9.10 -11.06
N SER A 102 3.57 9.51 -9.83
CA SER A 102 2.79 10.73 -9.55
C SER A 102 3.75 11.83 -9.11
N VAL A 103 3.53 13.08 -9.53
CA VAL A 103 4.35 14.25 -9.16
C VAL A 103 3.58 15.04 -8.10
N CYS A 104 3.76 14.69 -6.83
CA CYS A 104 3.25 15.46 -5.69
C CYS A 104 4.31 15.42 -4.58
N GLU A 105 4.31 16.44 -3.72
CA GLU A 105 5.24 16.56 -2.60
C GLU A 105 4.99 15.49 -1.53
N LYS A 106 6.05 14.74 -1.19
CA LYS A 106 6.04 13.71 -0.15
C LYS A 106 6.52 14.33 1.16
N LEU A 107 6.15 13.73 2.28
CA LEU A 107 6.75 14.07 3.57
C LEU A 107 8.20 13.57 3.61
N ASP A 108 9.05 14.23 4.40
CA ASP A 108 10.43 13.79 4.67
C ASP A 108 10.55 12.91 5.93
N LYS A 109 9.45 12.79 6.69
CA LYS A 109 9.37 11.99 7.92
C LYS A 109 8.02 11.27 8.03
N PRO A 110 7.93 10.17 8.82
CA PRO A 110 6.67 9.48 9.04
C PRO A 110 5.57 10.41 9.58
N PRO A 111 4.34 10.32 9.06
CA PRO A 111 3.22 11.12 9.57
C PRO A 111 2.68 10.64 10.93
N PHE A 112 3.05 9.44 11.37
CA PHE A 112 2.71 8.87 12.67
C PHE A 112 3.68 7.73 13.01
N GLU A 113 3.73 7.34 14.28
CA GLU A 113 4.46 6.16 14.76
C GLU A 113 3.48 4.97 14.87
N PRO A 114 3.72 3.84 14.20
CA PRO A 114 2.91 2.65 14.37
C PRO A 114 2.96 2.14 15.83
N PRO A 115 1.82 1.89 16.50
CA PRO A 115 1.80 1.51 17.93
C PRO A 115 2.17 0.02 18.17
N TYR A 116 2.80 -0.63 17.19
CA TYR A 116 3.12 -2.05 17.20
C TYR A 116 4.51 -2.29 16.64
N LYS A 117 5.13 -3.41 17.04
CA LYS A 117 6.41 -3.85 16.50
C LYS A 117 6.21 -4.50 15.14
N PHE A 118 7.09 -4.19 14.19
CA PHE A 118 7.12 -4.81 12.87
C PHE A 118 8.57 -4.96 12.41
N LYS A 119 8.81 -5.86 11.46
CA LYS A 119 10.11 -6.06 10.83
C LYS A 119 9.97 -5.81 9.35
N LEU A 120 10.84 -4.98 8.80
CA LEU A 120 10.89 -4.73 7.38
C LEU A 120 11.83 -5.73 6.70
N THR A 121 11.30 -6.51 5.78
CA THR A 121 12.08 -7.21 4.77
C THR A 121 12.53 -6.21 3.70
N LEU A 122 13.72 -6.38 3.11
CA LEU A 122 14.15 -5.57 1.98
C LEU A 122 13.17 -5.73 0.82
N ALA A 123 12.80 -4.63 0.15
CA ALA A 123 11.80 -4.64 -0.93
C ALA A 123 12.13 -5.68 -2.03
N SER A 124 13.41 -5.88 -2.36
CA SER A 124 13.85 -6.87 -3.36
C SER A 124 13.51 -8.32 -2.98
N ASN A 125 13.36 -8.63 -1.68
CA ASN A 125 13.03 -9.96 -1.18
C ASN A 125 11.52 -10.16 -0.96
N VAL A 126 10.73 -9.09 -1.01
CA VAL A 126 9.30 -9.13 -0.68
C VAL A 126 8.53 -10.10 -1.54
N GLN A 127 8.76 -10.12 -2.87
CA GLN A 127 8.07 -11.04 -3.78
C GLN A 127 8.24 -12.50 -3.36
N ASN A 128 9.47 -12.91 -3.04
CA ASN A 128 9.76 -14.28 -2.60
C ASN A 128 9.08 -14.59 -1.26
N GLU A 129 9.12 -13.65 -0.32
CA GLU A 129 8.52 -13.84 1.00
C GLU A 129 7.00 -13.99 0.93
N VAL A 130 6.32 -13.10 0.21
CA VAL A 130 4.86 -13.16 0.13
C VAL A 130 4.38 -14.36 -0.69
N ASN A 131 5.08 -14.76 -1.76
CA ASN A 131 4.72 -15.96 -2.53
C ASN A 131 4.79 -17.24 -1.68
N LYS A 132 5.68 -17.25 -0.69
CA LYS A 132 5.78 -18.36 0.27
C LYS A 132 4.65 -18.35 1.29
N ASN A 133 4.28 -17.18 1.82
CA ASN A 133 3.52 -17.07 3.07
C ASN A 133 2.09 -16.50 2.93
N ALA A 134 1.80 -15.74 1.87
CA ALA A 134 0.51 -15.08 1.69
C ALA A 134 -0.51 -16.00 1.01
N GLY A 135 -1.78 -15.83 1.39
CA GLY A 135 -2.92 -16.56 0.83
C GLY A 135 -3.32 -17.81 1.61
N THR A 136 -4.37 -18.45 1.12
CA THR A 136 -4.93 -19.65 1.75
C THR A 136 -4.00 -20.86 1.60
N GLY A 137 -4.01 -21.77 2.57
CA GLY A 137 -3.26 -23.04 2.49
C GLY A 137 -1.76 -22.95 2.77
N LYS A 138 -1.26 -21.80 3.24
CA LYS A 138 0.16 -21.62 3.60
C LYS A 138 0.50 -22.02 5.03
N LEU A 139 -0.49 -22.04 5.91
CA LEU A 139 -0.34 -22.45 7.31
C LEU A 139 -0.76 -23.90 7.49
N ALA A 140 -0.05 -24.62 8.35
CA ALA A 140 -0.47 -25.94 8.80
C ALA A 140 -1.78 -25.82 9.60
N VAL A 141 -2.75 -26.66 9.28
CA VAL A 141 -3.96 -26.80 10.10
C VAL A 141 -3.60 -27.64 11.31
N ILE A 142 -3.62 -27.03 12.50
CA ILE A 142 -3.59 -27.77 13.75
C ILE A 142 -4.99 -28.36 13.92
N LYS A 143 -5.10 -29.69 13.86
CA LYS A 143 -6.34 -30.43 14.11
C LYS A 143 -6.51 -30.71 15.60
#